data_AF-A0A960CX35-F1
#
_entry.id   AF-A0A960CX35-F1
#
_cell.length_a   1.000
_cell.length_b   1.000
_cell.length_c   1.000
_cell.angle_alpha   90.00
_cell.angle_beta   90.00
_cell.angle_gamma   90.00
#
_symmetry.space_group_name_H-M   'P 1'
#
loop_
_entity.id
_entity.type
_entity.pdbx_description
1 polymer ?
#
loop_
_entity_poly.entity_id
_entity_poly.type
_entity_poly.pdbx_seq_one_letter_code
_entity_poly.pdbx_strand_id
1 'polypeptide(L)' 'PPPPPPSETVIQPSIEVAPGITIPIGPPTTVPIGPPPPPEPVPVPPPPGDPNANVPPPPP' A
#
# COMPACT_ATOMS: atom_id res chain seq x y z
N PRO A 1 -10.91 -12.35 14.27
CA PRO A 1 -10.29 -11.27 13.48
C PRO A 1 -11.41 -10.40 12.88
N PRO A 2 -11.22 -9.08 12.74
CA PRO A 2 -12.18 -8.23 12.02
C PRO A 2 -12.21 -8.59 10.52
N PRO A 3 -13.34 -8.35 9.82
CA PRO A 3 -13.44 -8.57 8.39
C PRO A 3 -12.56 -7.60 7.60
N PRO A 4 -12.08 -7.98 6.40
CA PRO A 4 -11.36 -7.06 5.52
C PRO A 4 -12.25 -5.87 5.11
N PRO A 5 -11.64 -4.70 4.82
CA PRO A 5 -12.39 -3.53 4.40
C PRO A 5 -13.13 -3.77 3.08
N PRO A 6 -14.28 -3.11 2.86
CA PRO A 6 -14.99 -3.21 1.60
C PRO A 6 -14.13 -2.62 0.46
N SER A 7 -14.27 -3.19 -0.73
CA SER A 7 -13.51 -2.80 -1.93
C SER A 7 -14.48 -2.44 -3.04
N GLU A 8 -14.24 -1.34 -3.75
CA GLU A 8 -15.01 -0.96 -4.94
C GLU A 8 -14.21 -1.30 -6.20
N THR A 9 -14.88 -1.91 -7.19
CA THR A 9 -14.30 -2.03 -8.53
C THR A 9 -14.50 -0.71 -9.26
N VAL A 10 -13.41 0.01 -9.51
CA VAL A 10 -13.46 1.23 -10.32
C VAL A 10 -13.62 0.82 -11.78
N ILE A 11 -14.68 1.34 -12.41
CA ILE A 11 -14.85 1.21 -13.86
C ILE A 11 -13.77 2.08 -14.52
N GLN A 12 -12.95 1.45 -15.35
CA GLN A 12 -11.89 2.14 -16.05
C GLN A 12 -12.47 3.16 -17.04
N PRO A 13 -11.81 4.31 -17.24
CA PRO A 13 -12.18 5.21 -18.33
C PRO A 13 -12.08 4.47 -19.67
N SER A 14 -13.03 4.73 -20.56
CA SER A 14 -13.07 4.15 -21.90
C SER A 14 -12.88 5.23 -22.96
N ILE A 15 -12.23 4.88 -24.06
CA ILE A 15 -12.14 5.74 -25.24
C ILE A 15 -13.07 5.25 -26.34
N GLU A 16 -13.76 6.16 -27.03
CA GLU A 16 -14.47 5.86 -28.26
C GLU A 16 -13.48 5.90 -29.43
N VAL A 17 -13.27 4.75 -30.09
CA VAL A 17 -12.32 4.65 -31.22
C VAL A 17 -13.02 4.72 -32.57
N ALA A 18 -14.32 4.43 -32.59
CA ALA A 18 -15.23 4.53 -33.72
C ALA A 18 -16.67 4.61 -33.17
N PRO A 19 -17.66 5.05 -33.98
CA PRO A 19 -19.05 5.11 -33.56
C PRO A 19 -19.52 3.80 -32.91
N GLY A 20 -19.82 3.84 -31.61
CA GLY A 20 -20.30 2.69 -30.84
C GLY A 20 -19.24 1.68 -30.38
N ILE A 21 -17.95 1.93 -30.58
CA ILE A 21 -16.85 1.06 -30.13
C ILE A 21 -16.06 1.76 -29.02
N THR A 22 -16.15 1.23 -27.80
CA THR A 22 -15.41 1.72 -26.63
C THR A 22 -14.36 0.72 -26.17
N ILE A 23 -13.17 1.21 -25.82
CA ILE A 23 -12.07 0.38 -25.31
C ILE A 23 -11.69 0.84 -23.90
N PRO A 24 -11.67 -0.06 -22.89
CA PRO A 24 -11.23 0.30 -21.55
C PRO A 24 -9.73 0.60 -21.53
N ILE A 25 -9.37 1.67 -20.84
CA ILE A 25 -7.98 2.05 -20.61
C ILE A 25 -7.46 1.25 -19.41
N GLY A 26 -6.94 0.06 -19.70
CA GLY A 26 -6.27 -0.82 -18.73
C GLY A 26 -7.19 -1.84 -18.04
N PRO A 27 -6.61 -2.71 -17.19
CA PRO A 27 -7.35 -3.68 -16.39
C PRO A 27 -8.22 -2.98 -15.31
N PRO A 28 -9.28 -3.62 -14.80
CA PRO A 28 -10.06 -3.08 -13.68
C PRO A 28 -9.19 -2.80 -12.46
N THR A 29 -9.28 -1.58 -11.91
CA THR A 29 -8.60 -1.21 -10.68
C THR A 29 -9.55 -1.36 -9.49
N THR A 30 -9.12 -2.05 -8.44
CA THR A 30 -9.86 -2.10 -7.17
C THR A 30 -9.32 -1.05 -6.23
N VAL A 31 -10.19 -0.21 -5.68
CA VAL A 31 -9.82 0.80 -4.69
C VAL A 31 -10.32 0.37 -3.30
N PRO A 32 -9.45 0.32 -2.28
CA PRO A 32 -9.88 0.09 -0.91
C PRO A 32 -10.79 1.21 -0.43
N ILE A 33 -11.94 0.88 0.16
CA ILE A 33 -12.82 1.86 0.78
C ILE A 33 -12.35 2.06 2.22
N GLY A 34 -11.72 3.20 2.50
CA GLY A 34 -11.34 3.60 3.86
C GLY A 34 -10.11 4.51 3.90
N PRO A 35 -9.88 5.19 5.04
CA PRO A 35 -8.63 5.91 5.25
C PRO A 35 -7.44 4.94 5.18
N PRO A 36 -6.26 5.41 4.72
CA PRO A 36 -5.06 4.58 4.72
C PRO A 36 -4.79 4.04 6.13
N PRO A 37 -4.21 2.84 6.26
CA PRO A 37 -3.83 2.31 7.55
C PRO A 37 -2.90 3.30 8.27
N PRO A 38 -2.98 3.40 9.61
CA PRO A 38 -2.04 4.23 10.36
C PRO A 38 -0.60 3.77 10.08
N PRO A 39 0.38 4.68 10.05
CA PRO A 39 1.78 4.32 9.86
C PRO A 39 2.19 3.29 10.92
N GLU A 40 2.92 2.26 10.48
CA GLU A 40 3.48 1.28 11.40
C GLU A 40 4.49 1.97 12.35
N PRO A 41 4.56 1.54 13.62
CA PRO A 41 5.60 2.02 14.52
C PRO A 41 6.97 1.68 13.94
N VAL A 42 7.74 2.70 13.57
CA VAL A 42 9.15 2.53 13.24
C VAL A 42 9.91 2.13 14.51
N PRO A 43 10.76 1.10 14.47
CA PRO A 43 11.64 0.79 15.59
C PRO A 43 12.47 2.02 15.94
N VAL A 44 12.31 2.52 17.17
CA VAL A 44 13.17 3.59 17.68
C VAL A 44 14.54 2.96 17.94
N PRO A 45 15.64 3.51 17.39
CA PRO A 45 16.95 3.01 17.72
C PRO A 45 17.18 3.09 19.25
N PRO A 46 17.86 2.10 19.84
CA PRO A 46 18.15 2.12 21.26
C PRO A 46 18.93 3.39 21.62
N PRO A 47 18.73 3.96 22.82
CA PRO A 47 19.44 5.15 23.24
C PRO A 47 20.97 4.92 23.20
N PRO A 48 21.76 5.95 22.87
CA PRO A 48 23.22 5.85 22.90
C PRO A 48 23.69 5.35 24.27
N GLY A 49 24.41 4.22 24.27
CA GLY A 49 24.92 3.61 25.50
C GLY A 49 23.99 2.60 26.19
N ASP A 50 22.91 2.15 25.54
CA ASP A 50 22.08 1.04 26.06
C ASP A 50 22.94 -0.22 26.25
N PRO A 51 23.12 -0.72 27.50
CA PRO A 51 23.92 -1.91 27.78
C PRO A 51 23.33 -3.20 27.19
N ASN A 52 22.07 -3.18 26.77
CA ASN A 52 21.37 -4.31 26.16
C ASN A 52 21.28 -4.18 24.63
N ALA A 53 21.88 -3.14 24.03
CA ALA A 53 21.92 -3.01 22.59
C ALA A 53 22.70 -4.17 21.96
N ASN A 54 22.03 -4.92 21.08
CA ASN A 54 22.69 -5.90 20.22
C ASN A 54 23.42 -5.16 19.10
N VAL A 55 24.65 -4.70 19.39
CA VAL A 55 25.50 -4.03 18.41
C VAL A 55 26.16 -5.09 17.52
N PRO A 56 25.95 -5.08 16.19
CA PRO A 56 26.64 -6.00 15.31
C PRO A 56 28.16 -5.77 15.37
N PRO A 57 28.99 -6.82 15.23
CA PRO A 57 30.44 -6.71 15.30
C PRO A 57 30.97 -5.77 14.20
N PRO A 58 32.09 -5.06 14.45
CA PRO A 58 32.72 -4.22 13.43
C PRO A 58 33.17 -5.07 12.22
N PRO A 59 33.13 -4.52 11.00
CA PRO A 59 33.65 -5.21 9.81
C PRO A 59 35.17 -5.46 9.92
N PRO A 60 35.69 -6.50 9.22
CA PRO A 60 37.10 -6.90 9.26
C PRO A 60 38.07 -5.89 8.64
#